data_AF-A0A9E2XJ67-F1
#
_entry.id   AF-A0A9E2XJ67-F1
#
_cell.length_a   1.000
_cell.length_b   1.000
_cell.length_c   1.000
_cell.angle_alpha   90.00
_cell.angle_beta   90.00
_cell.angle_gamma   90.00
#
_symmetry.space_group_name_H-M   'P 1'
#
loop_
_entity.id
_entity.type
_entity.pdbx_description
1 polymer ?
#
loop_
_entity_poly.entity_id
_entity_poly.type
_entity_poly.pdbx_seq_one_letter_code
_entity_poly.pdbx_strand_id
1 'polypeptide(L)' 'NAVKDALVRDGVPAQAITVIGMGEKGLLVPTGDGVREPQNRRVEIVIQ' A
#
# COMPACT_ATOMS: atom_id res chain seq x y z
N ASN A 1 -3.29 10.05 -2.05
CA ASN A 1 -2.65 8.77 -1.68
C ASN A 1 -2.63 8.71 -0.16
N ALA A 2 -3.69 8.20 0.48
CA ALA A 2 -3.97 8.47 1.90
C ALA A 2 -2.77 8.23 2.85
N VAL A 3 -2.05 7.12 2.68
CA VAL A 3 -0.86 6.80 3.49
C VAL A 3 0.31 7.74 3.19
N LYS A 4 0.58 8.04 1.91
CA LYS A 4 1.59 9.05 1.54
C LYS A 4 1.26 10.41 2.17
N ASP A 5 0.00 10.82 2.09
CA ASP A 5 -0.44 12.12 2.58
C ASP A 5 -0.30 12.21 4.12
N ALA A 6 -0.52 11.10 4.83
CA ALA A 6 -0.24 10.99 6.26
C ALA A 6 1.27 11.10 6.55
N LEU A 7 2.12 10.32 5.87
CA LEU A 7 3.58 10.36 6.07
C LEU A 7 4.17 11.75 5.80
N VAL A 8 3.67 12.46 4.80
CA VAL A 8 4.09 13.85 4.53
C VAL A 8 3.71 14.80 5.65
N ARG A 9 2.51 14.64 6.24
CA ARG A 9 2.10 15.42 7.41
C ARG A 9 2.96 15.13 8.64
N ASP A 10 3.41 13.89 8.79
CA ASP A 10 4.31 13.47 9.86
C ASP A 10 5.78 13.88 9.61
N GLY A 11 6.06 14.54 8.47
CA GLY A 11 7.35 15.16 8.18
C GLY A 11 8.25 14.41 7.20
N VAL A 12 7.80 13.28 6.63
CA VAL A 12 8.56 12.57 5.59
C VAL A 12 8.53 13.38 4.28
N PRO A 13 9.69 13.75 3.69
CA PRO A 13 9.71 14.51 2.45
C PRO A 13 8.97 13.76 1.32
N ALA A 14 8.03 14.42 0.65
CA ALA A 14 7.22 13.80 -0.40
C ALA A 14 8.04 13.23 -1.57
N GLN A 15 9.24 13.78 -1.78
CA GLN A 15 10.20 13.38 -2.81
C GLN A 15 10.90 12.04 -2.47
N ALA A 16 10.95 11.68 -1.18
CA ALA A 16 11.50 10.41 -0.71
C ALA A 16 10.47 9.26 -0.76
N ILE A 17 9.21 9.53 -1.11
CA ILE A 17 8.12 8.55 -1.10
C ILE A 17 7.71 8.16 -2.52
N THR A 18 7.92 6.89 -2.86
CA THR A 18 7.38 6.26 -4.08
C THR A 18 6.14 5.43 -3.73
N VAL A 19 5.07 5.58 -4.50
CA VAL A 19 3.82 4.82 -4.31
C VAL A 19 3.59 3.92 -5.52
N ILE A 20 3.41 2.63 -5.27
CA ILE A 20 3.17 1.62 -6.30
C ILE A 20 1.86 0.89 -5.97
N GLY A 21 0.95 0.83 -6.94
CA GLY A 21 -0.29 0.05 -6.82
C GLY A 21 -0.07 -1.37 -7.34
N MET A 22 -0.15 -2.38 -6.45
CA MET A 22 0.06 -3.79 -6.81
C MET A 22 -1.21 -4.50 -7.29
N GLY A 23 -2.40 -3.94 -7.05
CA GLY A 23 -3.67 -4.58 -7.41
C GLY A 23 -3.82 -5.95 -6.76
N GLU A 24 -4.08 -6.98 -7.58
CA GLU A 24 -4.21 -8.37 -7.14
C GLU A 24 -2.89 -9.16 -7.20
N LYS A 25 -1.76 -8.49 -7.46
CA LYS A 25 -0.43 -9.11 -7.42
C LYS A 25 0.11 -9.04 -5.99
N GLY A 26 0.69 -10.13 -5.48
CA GLY A 26 1.26 -10.16 -4.12
C GLY A 26 0.23 -10.18 -2.99
N LEU A 27 -0.90 -10.86 -3.20
CA LEU A 27 -1.90 -11.10 -2.17
C LEU A 27 -1.26 -11.81 -0.97
N LEU A 28 -1.62 -11.38 0.25
CA LEU A 28 -1.14 -12.04 1.48
C LEU A 28 -1.83 -13.38 1.65
N VAL A 29 -3.13 -13.42 1.33
CA VAL A 29 -3.91 -14.64 1.25
C VAL A 29 -4.32 -14.84 -0.20
N PRO A 30 -3.96 -15.95 -0.84
CA PRO A 30 -4.41 -16.25 -2.20
C PRO A 30 -5.93 -16.28 -2.27
N THR A 31 -6.52 -15.48 -3.14
CA THR A 31 -7.96 -15.39 -3.36
C THR A 31 -8.27 -15.44 -4.85
N GLY A 32 -9.41 -16.02 -5.23
CA GLY A 32 -9.91 -15.93 -6.59
C GLY A 32 -10.47 -14.54 -6.92
N ASP A 33 -10.74 -14.30 -8.20
CA ASP A 33 -11.22 -13.02 -8.70
C ASP A 33 -12.50 -12.55 -7.99
N GLY A 34 -12.55 -11.28 -7.61
CA GLY A 34 -13.71 -10.66 -6.97
C GLY A 34 -13.97 -11.09 -5.52
N VAL A 35 -13.13 -11.94 -4.94
CA VAL A 35 -13.28 -12.36 -3.53
C VAL A 35 -12.80 -11.23 -2.61
N ARG A 36 -13.70 -10.76 -1.76
CA ARG A 36 -13.43 -9.68 -0.82
C ARG A 36 -12.67 -10.19 0.41
N GLU A 37 -11.36 -10.05 0.42
CA GLU A 37 -10.49 -10.37 1.58
C GLU A 37 -9.95 -9.08 2.25
N PRO A 38 -10.35 -8.76 3.50
CA PRO A 38 -9.85 -7.61 4.23
C PRO A 38 -8.33 -7.51 4.35
N GLN A 39 -7.62 -8.63 4.54
CA GLN A 39 -6.17 -8.64 4.69
C GLN A 39 -5.42 -8.24 3.41
N ASN A 40 -6.04 -8.43 2.24
CA ASN A 40 -5.50 -8.01 0.96
C ASN A 40 -5.72 -6.52 0.69
N ARG A 41 -6.61 -5.84 1.44
CA ARG A 41 -6.79 -4.38 1.40
C ARG A 41 -5.83 -3.69 2.36
N ARG A 42 -4.53 -3.84 2.12
CA ARG A 42 -3.46 -3.26 2.94
C ARG A 42 -2.54 -2.36 2.12
N VAL A 43 -1.76 -1.56 2.85
CA VAL A 43 -0.60 -0.84 2.31
C VAL A 43 0.64 -1.37 3.03
N GLU A 44 1.71 -1.58 2.28
CA GLU A 44 3.00 -2.00 2.81
C GLU A 44 4.01 -0.85 2.64
N ILE A 45 4.82 -0.61 3.67
CA ILE A 45 5.87 0.42 3.67
C ILE A 45 7.20 -0.31 3.78
N VAL A 46 8.01 -0.21 2.74
CA VAL A 46 9.36 -0.80 2.68
C VAL A 46 10.38 0.33 2.69
N ILE A 47 11.37 0.24 3.58
CA ILE A 47 12.45 1.21 3.73
C ILE A 47 13.73 0.57 3.19
N GLN A 48 14.52 1.33 2.42
CA GLN A 48 15.82 0.91 1.89
C GLN A 48 16.96 1.57 2.66
#